data_AF-F4QFI8-F1
#
_entry.id   AF-F4QFI8-F1
#
_cell.length_a   1.000
_cell.length_b   1.000
_cell.length_c   1.000
_cell.angle_alpha   90.00
_cell.angle_beta   90.00
_cell.angle_gamma   90.00
#
_symmetry.space_group_name_H-M   'P 1'
#
loop_
_entity.id
_entity.type
_entity.pdbx_description
1 polymer ?
#
loop_
_entity_poly.entity_id
_entity_poly.type
_entity_poly.pdbx_seq_one_letter_code
_entity_poly.pdbx_strand_id
1 'polypeptide(L)'
;MHKKRQGLTVSLVVLWPILMCILPFQSQRNVLAALFMGESYDHHTADVREMADQPVFLGGGKCLPPGLESENVNWMEQPIIENTVQEDYGEEYKSIELLRKELDNIKKSLTSILAPVESIYRNQERLLTLTNDQDKAATEKLIKDSENKRDQVIEQLEKNLPMFDKHPEYVSYKQGVQEAIALSKTRFNNKEEHFNFGNACKKTTTNIFRDQKNLLEKMKLIKKTKAAAENK
;
A
#
# COMPACT_ATOMS: atom_id res chain seq x y z
N MET A 1 64.81 -10.09 -19.00
CA MET A 1 64.12 -9.89 -17.71
C MET A 1 63.03 -8.85 -17.85
N HIS A 2 61.88 -9.18 -17.25
CA HIS A 2 60.52 -8.63 -17.32
C HIS A 2 60.27 -7.17 -17.74
N LYS A 3 59.50 -7.00 -18.82
CA LYS A 3 58.74 -5.79 -19.15
C LYS A 3 57.26 -6.05 -18.80
N LYS A 4 56.73 -5.28 -17.85
CA LYS A 4 55.39 -5.42 -17.23
C LYS A 4 54.28 -5.34 -18.27
N ARG A 5 53.41 -6.37 -18.30
CA ARG A 5 52.09 -6.33 -18.97
C ARG A 5 51.15 -5.48 -18.11
N GLN A 6 50.68 -4.36 -18.64
CA GLN A 6 49.55 -3.65 -18.07
C GLN A 6 48.27 -4.38 -18.48
N GLY A 7 47.56 -4.94 -17.51
CA GLY A 7 46.27 -5.56 -17.72
C GLY A 7 45.21 -4.49 -17.96
N LEU A 8 44.47 -4.63 -19.06
CA LEU A 8 43.17 -3.99 -19.24
C LEU A 8 42.20 -4.60 -18.23
N THR A 9 41.95 -3.93 -17.12
CA THR A 9 40.74 -4.14 -16.33
C THR A 9 39.62 -3.32 -17.01
N VAL A 10 38.96 -3.95 -17.98
CA VAL A 10 37.71 -3.41 -18.51
C VAL A 10 36.68 -3.50 -17.39
N SER A 11 36.33 -2.33 -16.85
CA SER A 11 35.36 -2.17 -15.78
C SER A 11 34.01 -2.77 -16.21
N LEU A 12 33.58 -3.84 -15.54
CA LEU A 12 32.31 -4.56 -15.78
C LEU A 12 31.06 -3.65 -15.67
N VAL A 13 31.21 -2.43 -15.15
CA VAL A 13 30.12 -1.47 -14.91
C VAL A 13 29.57 -0.88 -16.22
N VAL A 14 30.35 -0.83 -17.30
CA VAL A 14 29.95 -0.13 -18.53
C VAL A 14 29.17 -1.01 -19.52
N LEU A 15 29.22 -2.34 -19.37
CA LEU A 15 28.54 -3.29 -20.27
C LEU A 15 27.15 -3.73 -19.80
N TRP A 16 26.73 -3.33 -18.60
CA TRP A 16 25.45 -3.74 -18.03
C TRP A 16 24.20 -3.20 -18.74
N PRO A 17 24.17 -1.97 -19.31
CA PRO A 17 22.98 -1.48 -20.01
C PRO A 17 22.74 -2.18 -21.35
N ILE A 18 23.79 -2.72 -21.99
CA ILE A 18 23.68 -3.35 -23.31
C ILE A 18 23.18 -4.80 -23.18
N LEU A 19 23.58 -5.52 -22.13
CA LEU A 19 23.15 -6.90 -21.89
C LEU A 19 21.68 -7.00 -21.43
N MET A 20 21.12 -5.92 -20.88
CA MET A 20 19.72 -5.85 -20.41
C MET A 20 18.68 -5.78 -21.55
N CYS A 21 19.10 -5.44 -22.77
CA CYS A 21 18.17 -5.30 -23.91
C CYS A 21 17.94 -6.60 -24.71
N ILE A 22 18.72 -7.66 -24.46
CA ILE A 22 18.72 -8.86 -25.32
C ILE A 22 18.09 -10.10 -24.65
N LEU A 23 17.78 -10.06 -23.35
CA LEU A 23 17.29 -11.23 -22.62
C LEU A 23 15.79 -11.15 -22.25
N PRO A 24 15.00 -12.21 -22.50
CA PRO A 24 13.60 -12.27 -22.10
C PRO A 24 13.44 -12.19 -20.57
N PHE A 25 12.39 -11.46 -20.16
CA PHE A 25 12.05 -11.00 -18.80
C PHE A 25 12.11 -12.07 -17.68
N GLN A 26 12.08 -13.36 -18.02
CA GLN A 26 12.09 -14.45 -17.05
C GLN A 26 13.49 -14.77 -16.49
N SER A 27 14.57 -14.40 -17.19
CA SER A 27 15.95 -14.69 -16.77
C SER A 27 16.58 -13.63 -15.86
N GLN A 28 16.01 -12.42 -15.80
CA GLN A 28 16.58 -11.32 -15.00
C GLN A 28 16.37 -11.45 -13.49
N ARG A 29 15.40 -12.26 -13.03
CA ARG A 29 15.17 -12.48 -11.59
C ARG A 29 16.30 -13.26 -10.91
N ASN A 30 17.00 -14.13 -11.63
CA ASN A 30 18.02 -14.99 -11.02
C ASN A 30 19.36 -14.29 -10.84
N VAL A 31 19.70 -13.31 -11.70
CA VAL A 31 20.96 -12.57 -11.59
C VAL A 31 20.89 -11.51 -10.48
N LEU A 32 19.72 -10.88 -10.27
CA LEU A 32 19.55 -9.93 -9.18
C LEU A 32 19.58 -10.59 -7.78
N ALA A 33 19.16 -11.85 -7.67
CA ALA A 33 19.21 -12.59 -6.41
C ALA A 33 20.65 -12.97 -5.99
N ALA A 34 21.55 -13.14 -6.97
CA ALA A 34 22.95 -13.51 -6.70
C ALA A 34 23.81 -12.33 -6.23
N LEU A 35 23.45 -11.09 -6.56
CA LEU A 35 24.25 -9.90 -6.19
C LEU A 35 23.96 -9.36 -4.78
N PHE A 36 22.91 -9.81 -4.10
CA PHE A 36 22.51 -9.29 -2.78
C PHE A 36 22.88 -10.20 -1.60
N MET A 37 23.60 -11.30 -1.82
CA MET A 37 24.02 -12.24 -0.75
C MET A 37 25.53 -12.21 -0.45
N GLY A 38 26.19 -11.06 -0.67
CA GLY A 38 27.65 -10.96 -0.58
C GLY A 38 28.16 -9.77 0.23
N GLU A 39 27.55 -9.44 1.37
CA GLU A 39 28.13 -8.51 2.35
C GLU A 39 27.89 -9.04 3.76
N SER A 40 28.73 -9.99 4.17
CA SER A 40 28.85 -10.41 5.56
C SER A 40 29.63 -9.33 6.32
N TYR A 41 28.93 -8.63 7.22
CA TYR A 41 29.57 -7.85 8.27
C TYR A 41 30.23 -8.80 9.28
N ASP A 42 31.56 -8.73 9.35
CA ASP A 42 32.35 -9.26 10.45
C ASP A 42 32.06 -8.45 11.72
N HIS A 43 31.39 -9.08 12.69
CA HIS A 43 31.51 -8.70 14.09
C HIS A 43 31.80 -9.94 14.94
N HIS A 44 33.04 -9.98 15.43
CA HIS A 44 33.51 -10.67 16.63
C HIS A 44 32.96 -12.09 16.91
N THR A 45 33.70 -13.08 16.45
CA THR A 45 33.82 -14.39 17.11
C THR A 45 34.40 -14.24 18.52
N ALA A 46 33.58 -14.48 19.54
CA ALA A 46 33.99 -15.19 20.74
C ALA A 46 32.76 -15.81 21.43
N ASP A 47 32.82 -17.12 21.62
CA ASP A 47 31.97 -17.94 22.49
C ASP A 47 30.45 -17.94 22.28
N VAL A 48 29.97 -18.79 21.36
CA VAL A 48 28.80 -19.66 21.64
C VAL A 48 28.99 -20.99 20.92
N ARG A 49 29.77 -21.88 21.52
CA ARG A 49 29.92 -23.27 21.06
C ARG A 49 29.36 -24.22 22.11
N GLU A 50 28.12 -23.99 22.50
CA GLU A 50 27.28 -24.94 23.22
C GLU A 50 25.83 -24.45 23.13
N MET A 51 24.86 -25.35 23.03
CA MET A 51 23.43 -25.13 22.70
C MET A 51 23.06 -25.26 21.21
N ALA A 52 23.65 -26.25 20.53
CA ALA A 52 22.84 -27.02 19.59
C ALA A 52 22.03 -28.02 20.42
N ASP A 53 20.74 -28.16 20.08
CA ASP A 53 19.81 -29.20 20.56
C ASP A 53 18.95 -28.90 21.80
N GLN A 54 18.09 -27.87 21.71
CA GLN A 54 16.86 -27.85 22.52
C GLN A 54 15.61 -27.93 21.62
N PRO A 55 14.72 -28.92 21.84
CA PRO A 55 13.50 -29.07 21.04
C PRO A 55 12.52 -27.93 21.33
N VAL A 56 12.04 -27.28 20.27
CA VAL A 56 10.97 -26.29 20.36
C VAL A 56 9.64 -27.02 20.56
N PHE A 57 9.08 -26.93 21.77
CA PHE A 57 7.80 -27.55 22.10
C PHE A 57 6.62 -26.74 21.52
N LEU A 58 6.03 -27.26 20.45
CA LEU A 58 4.70 -26.88 19.95
C LEU A 58 3.63 -27.44 20.91
N GLY A 59 3.26 -26.68 21.93
CA GLY A 59 2.07 -26.98 22.73
C GLY A 59 2.13 -26.50 24.17
N GLY A 60 1.43 -25.40 24.47
CA GLY A 60 0.66 -25.17 25.70
C GLY A 60 1.27 -25.50 27.08
N GLY A 61 2.60 -25.47 27.27
CA GLY A 61 3.26 -25.84 28.51
C GLY A 61 3.98 -24.67 29.18
N LYS A 62 3.59 -24.34 30.41
CA LYS A 62 4.18 -23.33 31.30
C LYS A 62 5.64 -23.66 31.64
N CYS A 63 6.60 -23.09 30.93
CA CYS A 63 7.98 -22.95 31.42
C CYS A 63 8.46 -21.52 31.12
N LEU A 64 8.06 -20.60 31.99
CA LEU A 64 8.67 -19.27 32.04
C LEU A 64 10.06 -19.40 32.68
N PRO A 65 11.08 -18.68 32.20
CA PRO A 65 12.41 -18.70 32.81
C PRO A 65 12.34 -18.26 34.28
N PRO A 66 13.16 -18.84 35.19
CA PRO A 66 13.12 -18.53 36.61
C PRO A 66 13.40 -17.03 36.84
N GLY A 67 12.43 -16.32 37.41
CA GLY A 67 12.42 -14.85 37.56
C GLY A 67 11.34 -14.13 36.74
N LEU A 68 10.61 -14.85 35.89
CA LEU A 68 9.45 -14.38 35.12
C LEU A 68 8.17 -15.12 35.54
N GLU A 69 8.13 -15.59 36.79
CA GLU A 69 6.90 -16.05 37.41
C GLU A 69 5.95 -14.87 37.47
N SER A 70 5.00 -14.84 36.55
CA SER A 70 3.93 -13.86 36.58
C SER A 70 3.22 -14.00 37.93
N GLU A 71 3.46 -13.08 38.85
CA GLU A 71 2.39 -12.65 39.74
C GLU A 71 1.14 -12.55 38.87
N ASN A 72 0.04 -13.17 39.31
CA ASN A 72 -1.22 -13.25 38.58
C ASN A 72 -1.75 -11.85 38.25
N VAL A 73 -1.18 -11.21 37.23
CA VAL A 73 -1.70 -10.00 36.61
C VAL A 73 -2.90 -10.50 35.84
N ASN A 74 -4.06 -10.47 36.48
CA ASN A 74 -5.31 -10.78 35.83
C ASN A 74 -5.55 -9.71 34.77
N TRP A 75 -5.20 -10.01 33.51
CA TRP A 75 -5.30 -9.09 32.38
C TRP A 75 -6.74 -8.58 32.16
N MET A 76 -7.74 -9.28 32.73
CA MET A 76 -9.16 -8.91 32.73
C MET A 76 -9.51 -7.85 33.80
N GLU A 77 -8.64 -7.63 34.79
CA GLU A 77 -8.83 -6.68 35.89
C GLU A 77 -7.95 -5.45 35.76
N GLN A 78 -7.33 -5.22 34.60
CA GLN A 78 -6.70 -3.93 34.35
C GLN A 78 -7.78 -2.85 34.35
N PRO A 79 -7.63 -1.77 35.13
CA PRO A 79 -8.56 -0.65 35.06
C PRO A 79 -8.55 -0.14 33.63
N ILE A 80 -9.69 -0.29 32.97
CA ILE A 80 -9.94 0.35 31.68
C ILE A 80 -9.83 1.83 31.99
N ILE A 81 -8.72 2.47 31.58
CA ILE A 81 -8.58 3.92 31.62
C ILE A 81 -9.52 4.44 30.52
N GLU A 82 -10.81 4.38 30.79
CA GLU A 82 -11.82 5.16 30.11
C GLU A 82 -11.58 6.60 30.52
N ASN A 83 -10.96 7.33 29.59
CA ASN A 83 -11.25 8.70 29.21
C ASN A 83 -9.96 9.27 28.62
N THR A 84 -9.73 8.96 27.35
CA THR A 84 -9.03 9.93 26.50
C THR A 84 -9.94 11.15 26.46
N VAL A 85 -9.83 12.01 27.47
CA VAL A 85 -10.39 13.37 27.40
C VAL A 85 -9.82 13.92 26.11
N GLN A 86 -10.71 14.16 25.15
CA GLN A 86 -10.32 14.60 23.83
C GLN A 86 -9.76 16.01 24.01
N GLU A 87 -8.47 16.11 24.31
CA GLU A 87 -7.76 17.37 24.53
C GLU A 87 -8.09 18.26 23.34
N ASP A 88 -8.75 19.39 23.60
CA ASP A 88 -9.20 20.27 22.54
C ASP A 88 -7.99 21.05 22.02
N TYR A 89 -7.29 20.45 21.06
CA TYR A 89 -6.15 21.08 20.39
C TYR A 89 -6.56 22.29 19.53
N GLY A 90 -7.83 22.70 19.55
CA GLY A 90 -8.35 23.90 18.91
C GLY A 90 -9.05 23.60 17.58
N GLU A 91 -9.68 24.64 17.03
CA GLU A 91 -10.45 24.56 15.79
C GLU A 91 -9.58 24.16 14.57
N GLU A 92 -8.32 24.60 14.55
CA GLU A 92 -7.35 24.22 13.50
C GLU A 92 -7.01 22.73 13.50
N TYR A 93 -6.96 22.09 14.67
CA TYR A 93 -6.73 20.65 14.73
C TYR A 93 -7.94 19.87 14.21
N LYS A 94 -9.15 20.30 14.59
CA LYS A 94 -10.41 19.68 14.16
C LYS A 94 -10.61 19.81 12.65
N SER A 95 -10.32 20.97 12.07
CA SER A 95 -10.45 21.18 10.62
C SER A 95 -9.47 20.28 9.84
N ILE A 96 -8.22 20.16 10.29
CA ILE A 96 -7.23 19.26 9.68
C ILE A 96 -7.63 17.79 9.85
N GLU A 97 -8.19 17.41 11.01
CA GLU A 97 -8.66 16.04 11.24
C GLU A 97 -9.82 15.68 10.32
N LEU A 98 -10.80 16.58 10.15
CA LEU A 98 -11.93 16.40 9.24
C LEU A 98 -11.45 16.24 7.79
N LEU A 99 -10.58 17.15 7.34
CA LEU A 99 -9.98 17.10 6.01
C LEU A 99 -9.27 15.75 5.75
N ARG A 100 -8.51 15.27 6.74
CA ARG A 100 -7.82 13.97 6.64
C ARG A 100 -8.80 12.79 6.53
N LYS A 101 -9.92 12.81 7.27
CA LYS A 101 -10.96 11.78 7.21
C LYS A 101 -11.66 11.78 5.85
N GLU A 102 -11.98 12.96 5.33
CA GLU A 102 -12.60 13.11 4.01
C GLU A 102 -11.68 12.61 2.89
N LEU A 103 -10.38 12.97 2.92
CA LEU A 103 -9.38 12.44 1.98
C LEU A 103 -9.24 10.91 2.08
N ASP A 104 -9.36 10.33 3.28
CA ASP A 104 -9.30 8.88 3.46
C ASP A 104 -10.52 8.17 2.86
N ASN A 105 -11.70 8.76 3.00
CA ASN A 105 -12.92 8.25 2.37
C ASN A 105 -12.78 8.24 0.84
N ILE A 106 -12.28 9.33 0.24
CA ILE A 106 -12.07 9.40 -1.21
C ILE A 106 -11.06 8.34 -1.67
N LYS A 107 -9.94 8.19 -0.96
CA LYS A 107 -8.93 7.15 -1.25
C LYS A 107 -9.52 5.74 -1.16
N LYS A 108 -10.35 5.46 -0.14
CA LYS A 108 -11.03 4.17 0.00
C LYS A 108 -12.00 3.90 -1.15
N SER A 109 -12.83 4.88 -1.50
CA SER A 109 -13.76 4.76 -2.63
C SER A 109 -13.00 4.54 -3.95
N LEU A 110 -11.91 5.27 -4.18
CA LEU A 110 -11.07 5.09 -5.38
C LEU A 110 -10.39 3.72 -5.44
N THR A 111 -9.99 3.16 -4.29
CA THR A 111 -9.45 1.79 -4.23
C THR A 111 -10.55 0.75 -4.47
N SER A 112 -11.77 1.02 -3.99
CA SER A 112 -12.89 0.09 -4.11
C SER A 112 -13.44 -0.05 -5.53
N ILE A 113 -13.22 0.93 -6.42
CA ILE A 113 -13.68 0.88 -7.81
C ILE A 113 -12.87 -0.11 -8.67
N LEU A 114 -11.66 -0.48 -8.26
CA LEU A 114 -10.77 -1.35 -9.02
C LEU A 114 -11.34 -2.77 -9.17
N ALA A 115 -11.83 -3.35 -8.08
CA ALA A 115 -12.36 -4.70 -8.06
C ALA A 115 -13.61 -4.91 -8.97
N PRO A 116 -14.66 -4.07 -8.92
CA PRO A 116 -15.80 -4.23 -9.82
C PRO A 116 -15.42 -4.00 -11.29
N VAL A 117 -14.51 -3.06 -11.59
CA VAL A 117 -14.04 -2.85 -12.96
C VAL A 117 -13.26 -4.06 -13.50
N GLU A 118 -12.36 -4.63 -12.69
CA GLU A 118 -11.64 -5.84 -13.07
C GLU A 118 -12.58 -7.04 -13.27
N SER A 119 -13.60 -7.18 -12.42
CA SER A 119 -14.65 -8.20 -12.57
C SER A 119 -15.41 -8.06 -13.88
N ILE A 120 -15.80 -6.83 -14.25
CA ILE A 120 -16.47 -6.54 -15.53
C ILE A 120 -15.58 -6.97 -16.70
N TYR A 121 -14.31 -6.54 -16.70
CA TYR A 121 -13.36 -6.86 -17.77
C TYR A 121 -13.16 -8.38 -17.94
N ARG A 122 -12.88 -9.10 -16.83
CA ARG A 122 -12.68 -10.55 -16.86
C ARG A 122 -13.93 -11.31 -17.32
N ASN A 123 -15.12 -10.90 -16.87
CA ASN A 123 -16.37 -11.54 -17.26
C ASN A 123 -16.75 -11.22 -18.71
N GLN A 124 -16.39 -10.05 -19.22
CA GLN A 124 -16.56 -9.70 -20.64
C GLN A 124 -15.67 -10.56 -21.54
N GLU A 125 -14.40 -10.77 -21.18
CA GLU A 125 -13.53 -11.72 -21.90
C GLU A 125 -14.09 -13.14 -21.86
N ARG A 126 -14.56 -13.59 -20.68
CA ARG A 126 -15.18 -14.91 -20.53
C ARG A 126 -16.40 -15.07 -21.43
N LEU A 127 -17.27 -14.07 -21.51
CA LEU A 127 -18.49 -14.09 -22.32
C LEU A 127 -18.19 -14.36 -23.80
N LEU A 128 -17.07 -13.85 -24.33
CA LEU A 128 -16.64 -14.09 -25.71
C LEU A 128 -16.22 -15.54 -25.99
N THR A 129 -15.84 -16.29 -24.95
CA THR A 129 -15.37 -17.68 -25.07
C THR A 129 -16.45 -18.72 -24.78
N LEU A 130 -17.58 -18.30 -24.20
CA LEU A 130 -18.67 -19.20 -23.84
C LEU A 130 -19.51 -19.55 -25.07
N THR A 131 -19.75 -20.84 -25.27
CA THR A 131 -20.59 -21.36 -26.36
C THR A 131 -22.02 -21.66 -25.90
N ASN A 132 -22.20 -22.07 -24.64
CA ASN A 132 -23.49 -22.41 -24.04
C ASN A 132 -24.27 -21.15 -23.60
N ASP A 133 -25.55 -21.07 -23.98
CA ASP A 133 -26.41 -19.92 -23.70
C ASP A 133 -26.79 -19.78 -22.23
N GLN A 134 -26.87 -20.88 -21.47
CA GLN A 134 -27.11 -20.79 -20.02
C GLN A 134 -25.93 -20.14 -19.27
N ASP A 135 -24.70 -20.49 -19.66
CA ASP A 135 -23.49 -19.93 -19.06
C ASP A 135 -23.27 -18.46 -19.46
N LYS A 136 -23.68 -18.09 -20.68
CA LYS A 136 -23.70 -16.69 -21.12
C LYS A 136 -24.66 -15.87 -20.25
N ALA A 137 -25.90 -16.31 -20.08
CA ALA A 137 -26.89 -15.61 -19.26
C ALA A 137 -26.43 -15.43 -17.79
N ALA A 138 -25.80 -16.46 -17.21
CA ALA A 138 -25.22 -16.37 -15.87
C ALA A 138 -24.07 -15.34 -15.81
N THR A 139 -23.20 -15.32 -16.81
CA THR A 139 -22.07 -14.38 -16.89
C THR A 139 -22.55 -12.94 -17.11
N GLU A 140 -23.57 -12.72 -17.94
CA GLU A 140 -24.21 -11.41 -18.14
C GLU A 140 -24.80 -10.86 -16.84
N LYS A 141 -25.40 -11.73 -16.01
CA LYS A 141 -25.87 -11.32 -14.69
C LYS A 141 -24.72 -10.85 -13.79
N LEU A 142 -23.59 -11.56 -13.77
CA LEU A 142 -22.40 -11.17 -13.00
C LEU A 142 -21.80 -9.84 -13.48
N ILE A 143 -21.83 -9.58 -14.78
CA ILE A 143 -21.42 -8.28 -15.36
C ILE A 143 -22.34 -7.18 -14.81
N LYS A 144 -23.66 -7.33 -14.92
CA LYS A 144 -24.62 -6.34 -14.40
C LYS A 144 -24.48 -6.11 -12.89
N ASP A 145 -24.26 -7.17 -12.12
CA ASP A 145 -24.05 -7.05 -10.68
C ASP A 145 -22.76 -6.27 -10.36
N SER A 146 -21.72 -6.43 -11.19
CA SER A 146 -20.46 -5.70 -11.06
C SER A 146 -20.59 -4.24 -11.52
N GLU A 147 -21.37 -3.98 -12.57
CA GLU A 147 -21.72 -2.63 -13.03
C GLU A 147 -22.50 -1.87 -11.96
N ASN A 148 -23.50 -2.50 -11.32
CA ASN A 148 -24.24 -1.90 -10.21
C ASN A 148 -23.32 -1.53 -9.04
N LYS A 149 -22.37 -2.40 -8.69
CA LYS A 149 -21.37 -2.10 -7.65
C LYS A 149 -20.45 -0.95 -8.04
N ARG A 150 -19.99 -0.92 -9.30
CA ARG A 150 -19.19 0.20 -9.84
C ARG A 150 -19.98 1.50 -9.71
N ASP A 151 -21.24 1.51 -10.14
CA ASP A 151 -22.06 2.71 -10.19
C ASP A 151 -22.37 3.24 -8.79
N GLN A 152 -22.58 2.36 -7.79
CA GLN A 152 -22.68 2.75 -6.38
C GLN A 152 -21.41 3.42 -5.86
N VAL A 153 -20.23 2.89 -6.22
CA VAL A 153 -18.94 3.49 -5.83
C VAL A 153 -18.73 4.83 -6.53
N ILE A 154 -19.12 4.95 -7.81
CA ILE A 154 -19.09 6.21 -8.55
C ILE A 154 -19.98 7.25 -7.89
N GLU A 155 -21.21 6.89 -7.50
CA GLU A 155 -22.13 7.81 -6.81
C GLU A 155 -21.53 8.31 -5.48
N GLN A 156 -20.85 7.43 -4.73
CA GLN A 156 -20.12 7.82 -3.52
C GLN A 156 -18.95 8.76 -3.81
N LEU A 157 -18.20 8.52 -4.89
CA LEU A 157 -17.10 9.41 -5.31
C LEU A 157 -17.64 10.78 -5.72
N GLU A 158 -18.72 10.82 -6.51
CA GLU A 158 -19.36 12.04 -6.99
C GLU A 158 -19.90 12.89 -5.81
N LYS A 159 -20.46 12.26 -4.77
CA LYS A 159 -20.88 12.94 -3.53
C LYS A 159 -19.73 13.61 -2.77
N ASN A 160 -18.51 13.09 -2.90
CA ASN A 160 -17.33 13.63 -2.24
C ASN A 160 -16.58 14.68 -3.09
N LEU A 161 -16.91 14.86 -4.37
CA LEU A 161 -16.25 15.85 -5.23
C LEU A 161 -16.39 17.32 -4.76
N PRO A 162 -17.54 17.78 -4.19
CA PRO A 162 -17.68 19.15 -3.72
C PRO A 162 -16.73 19.54 -2.58
N MET A 163 -16.12 18.56 -1.89
CA MET A 163 -15.11 18.81 -0.87
C MET A 163 -13.87 19.50 -1.46
N PHE A 164 -13.48 19.14 -2.69
CA PHE A 164 -12.36 19.78 -3.37
C PHE A 164 -12.64 21.23 -3.77
N ASP A 165 -13.91 21.65 -3.88
CA ASP A 165 -14.26 23.04 -4.17
C ASP A 165 -14.03 23.96 -2.95
N LYS A 166 -14.05 23.39 -1.75
CA LYS A 166 -13.71 24.10 -0.51
C LYS A 166 -12.20 24.23 -0.29
N HIS A 167 -11.40 23.41 -0.97
CA HIS A 167 -9.95 23.28 -0.80
C HIS A 167 -9.23 23.36 -2.14
N PRO A 168 -9.00 24.58 -2.68
CA PRO A 168 -8.43 24.78 -4.01
C PRO A 168 -7.02 24.20 -4.17
N GLU A 169 -6.29 23.97 -3.08
CA GLU A 169 -5.00 23.28 -3.07
C GLU A 169 -5.07 21.84 -3.61
N TYR A 170 -6.26 21.23 -3.61
CA TYR A 170 -6.48 19.83 -4.00
C TYR A 170 -7.20 19.66 -5.35
N VAL A 171 -7.26 20.70 -6.19
CA VAL A 171 -7.90 20.65 -7.52
C VAL A 171 -7.33 19.53 -8.41
N SER A 172 -6.03 19.23 -8.29
CA SER A 172 -5.40 18.13 -9.03
C SER A 172 -5.97 16.75 -8.67
N TYR A 173 -6.45 16.56 -7.43
CA TYR A 173 -7.11 15.33 -7.00
C TYR A 173 -8.52 15.23 -7.55
N LYS A 174 -9.24 16.35 -7.63
CA LYS A 174 -10.54 16.42 -8.31
C LYS A 174 -10.43 15.94 -9.76
N GLN A 175 -9.44 16.45 -10.49
CA GLN A 175 -9.18 16.04 -11.87
C GLN A 175 -8.85 14.55 -11.97
N GLY A 176 -7.93 14.04 -11.13
CA GLY A 176 -7.57 12.62 -11.13
C GLY A 176 -8.74 11.69 -10.78
N VAL A 177 -9.64 12.11 -9.88
CA VAL A 177 -10.87 11.36 -9.55
C VAL A 177 -11.88 11.41 -10.70
N GLN A 178 -12.06 12.56 -11.34
CA GLN A 178 -12.94 12.69 -12.52
C GLN A 178 -12.44 11.87 -13.71
N GLU A 179 -11.13 11.85 -13.96
CA GLU A 179 -10.50 10.98 -14.96
C GLU A 179 -10.75 9.50 -14.64
N ALA A 180 -10.58 9.09 -13.38
CA ALA A 180 -10.87 7.72 -12.96
C ALA A 180 -12.35 7.34 -13.15
N ILE A 181 -13.28 8.25 -12.83
CA ILE A 181 -14.71 8.03 -13.07
C ILE A 181 -14.99 7.91 -14.57
N ALA A 182 -14.45 8.80 -15.40
CA ALA A 182 -14.63 8.76 -16.84
C ALA A 182 -14.12 7.44 -17.44
N LEU A 183 -12.91 7.03 -17.07
CA LEU A 183 -12.32 5.76 -17.51
C LEU A 183 -13.11 4.55 -17.02
N SER A 184 -13.64 4.57 -15.79
CA SER A 184 -14.43 3.45 -15.25
C SER A 184 -15.76 3.21 -16.00
N LYS A 185 -16.31 4.26 -16.64
CA LYS A 185 -17.53 4.19 -17.46
C LYS A 185 -17.23 3.70 -18.87
N THR A 186 -15.99 3.76 -19.33
CA THR A 186 -15.60 3.25 -20.65
C THR A 186 -15.49 1.73 -20.65
N ARG A 187 -15.79 1.10 -21.80
CA ARG A 187 -15.56 -0.32 -22.00
C ARG A 187 -14.09 -0.54 -22.35
N PHE A 188 -13.40 -1.32 -21.54
CA PHE A 188 -12.00 -1.68 -21.78
C PHE A 188 -11.93 -2.71 -22.91
N ASN A 189 -11.42 -2.29 -24.07
CA ASN A 189 -11.22 -3.19 -25.21
C ASN A 189 -9.87 -3.91 -25.13
N ASN A 190 -8.88 -3.24 -24.54
CA ASN A 190 -7.52 -3.74 -24.45
C ASN A 190 -7.06 -3.83 -22.99
N LYS A 191 -6.21 -4.84 -22.72
CA LYS A 191 -5.52 -5.01 -21.43
C LYS A 191 -4.73 -3.77 -21.00
N GLU A 192 -4.21 -3.02 -21.97
CA GLU A 192 -3.48 -1.77 -21.74
C GLU A 192 -4.38 -0.66 -21.19
N GLU A 193 -5.62 -0.54 -21.67
CA GLU A 193 -6.59 0.45 -21.16
C GLU A 193 -6.95 0.14 -19.70
N HIS A 194 -7.17 -1.14 -19.37
CA HIS A 194 -7.42 -1.58 -18.00
C HIS A 194 -6.21 -1.30 -17.09
N PHE A 195 -4.98 -1.52 -17.59
CA PHE A 195 -3.76 -1.18 -16.86
C PHE A 195 -3.62 0.33 -16.63
N ASN A 196 -3.90 1.14 -17.65
CA ASN A 196 -3.86 2.61 -17.57
C ASN A 196 -4.86 3.15 -16.55
N PHE A 197 -6.08 2.60 -16.51
CA PHE A 197 -7.07 2.91 -15.46
C PHE A 197 -6.54 2.59 -14.06
N GLY A 198 -5.99 1.38 -13.86
CA GLY A 198 -5.40 0.99 -12.59
C GLY A 198 -4.24 1.90 -12.16
N ASN A 199 -3.42 2.34 -13.12
CA ASN A 199 -2.30 3.24 -12.87
C ASN A 199 -2.78 4.66 -12.51
N ALA A 200 -3.80 5.17 -13.20
CA ALA A 200 -4.43 6.46 -12.88
C ALA A 200 -5.00 6.48 -11.45
N CYS A 201 -5.72 5.43 -11.06
CA CYS A 201 -6.22 5.27 -9.69
C CYS A 201 -5.08 5.25 -8.68
N LYS A 202 -4.03 4.44 -8.90
CA LYS A 202 -2.88 4.33 -7.98
C LYS A 202 -2.10 5.64 -7.85
N LYS A 203 -1.91 6.38 -8.94
CA LYS A 203 -1.23 7.69 -8.94
C LYS A 203 -1.97 8.66 -8.03
N THR A 204 -3.28 8.81 -8.23
CA THR A 204 -4.13 9.69 -7.40
C THR A 204 -4.13 9.24 -5.94
N THR A 205 -4.28 7.94 -5.67
CA THR A 205 -4.25 7.39 -4.30
C THR A 205 -2.92 7.65 -3.58
N THR A 206 -1.79 7.53 -4.30
CA THR A 206 -0.45 7.75 -3.74
C THR A 206 -0.22 9.22 -3.39
N ASN A 207 -0.70 10.14 -4.22
CA ASN A 207 -0.61 11.57 -3.94
C ASN A 207 -1.46 11.95 -2.72
N ILE A 208 -2.71 11.45 -2.64
CA ILE A 208 -3.56 11.63 -1.45
C ILE A 208 -2.85 11.11 -0.20
N PHE A 209 -2.22 9.93 -0.26
CA PHE A 209 -1.52 9.37 0.89
C PHE A 209 -0.31 10.21 1.33
N ARG A 210 0.44 10.79 0.39
CA ARG A 210 1.53 11.73 0.70
C ARG A 210 1.01 12.94 1.46
N ASP A 211 -0.09 13.54 1.01
CA ASP A 211 -0.67 14.69 1.69
C ASP A 211 -1.30 14.35 3.03
N GLN A 212 -1.88 13.16 3.17
CA GLN A 212 -2.33 12.66 4.47
C GLN A 212 -1.19 12.56 5.50
N LYS A 213 0.04 12.23 5.06
CA LYS A 213 1.22 12.24 5.94
C LYS A 213 1.60 13.67 6.33
N ASN A 214 1.61 14.60 5.38
CA ASN A 214 1.89 16.00 5.64
C ASN A 214 0.88 16.61 6.63
N LEU A 215 -0.41 16.28 6.50
CA LEU A 215 -1.45 16.71 7.45
C LEU A 215 -1.25 16.11 8.84
N LEU A 216 -0.82 14.84 8.94
CA LEU A 216 -0.51 14.21 10.22
C LEU A 216 0.68 14.88 10.92
N GLU A 217 1.70 15.27 10.18
CA GLU A 217 2.86 16.00 10.72
C GLU A 217 2.44 17.40 11.23
N LYS A 218 1.57 18.11 10.50
CA LYS A 218 0.98 19.38 10.97
C LYS A 218 0.20 19.19 12.27
N MET A 219 -0.63 18.15 12.36
CA MET A 219 -1.36 17.82 13.60
C MET A 219 -0.41 17.57 14.77
N LYS A 220 0.67 16.81 14.56
CA LYS A 220 1.69 16.55 15.60
C LYS A 220 2.42 17.82 16.03
N LEU A 221 2.70 18.73 15.10
CA LEU A 221 3.32 20.02 15.39
C LEU A 221 2.40 20.87 16.28
N ILE A 222 1.11 20.97 15.97
CA ILE A 222 0.13 21.70 16.79
C ILE A 222 0.08 21.15 18.21
N LYS A 223 0.03 19.81 18.36
CA LYS A 223 0.06 19.16 19.69
C LYS A 223 1.34 19.52 20.46
N LYS A 224 2.50 19.46 19.80
CA LYS A 224 3.79 19.79 20.42
C LYS A 224 3.86 21.26 20.84
N THR A 225 3.36 22.18 20.02
CA THR A 225 3.35 23.61 20.33
C THR A 225 2.43 23.92 21.52
N LYS A 226 1.23 23.31 21.58
CA LYS A 226 0.33 23.46 22.73
C LYS A 226 0.94 22.89 24.01
N ALA A 227 1.51 21.68 23.95
CA ALA A 227 2.20 21.09 25.10
C ALA A 227 3.40 21.93 25.58
N ALA A 228 4.10 22.61 24.67
CA ALA A 228 5.19 23.53 25.03
C ALA A 228 4.70 24.86 25.60
N ALA A 229 3.48 25.29 25.27
CA ALA A 229 2.87 26.52 25.78
C ALA A 229 2.26 26.33 27.19
N GLU A 230 1.72 25.14 27.51
CA GLU A 230 1.17 24.81 28.83
C GLU A 230 2.25 24.58 29.90
N ASN A 231 3.50 24.33 29.49
CA ASN A 231 4.66 24.14 30.39
C ASN A 231 5.46 25.43 30.63
N LYS A 232 4.92 26.60 30.30
CA LYS A 232 5.52 27.92 30.52
C LYS A 232 4.64 28.76 31.43
#